data_AF-A0A8S3I0V3-F1
#
_entry.id   AF-A0A8S3I0V3-F1
#
_cell.length_a   1.000
_cell.length_b   1.000
_cell.length_c   1.000
_cell.angle_alpha   90.00
_cell.angle_beta   90.00
_cell.angle_gamma   90.00
#
_symmetry.space_group_name_H-M   'P 1'
#
loop_
_entity.id
_entity.type
_entity.pdbx_description
1 polymer ?
#
loop_
_entity_poly.entity_id
_entity_poly.type
_entity_poly.pdbx_seq_one_letter_code
_entity_poly.pdbx_strand_id
1 'polypeptide(L)'
;MKRIRGKKNVFLIGATNRPDIIDSSLLRPNRFSKLIYVPLPDGKSRVSILKSALRKSPVAKDVDLQLLANVTKGFSGADLTEICQGACEIAIRESIEQDIVREREPQCHRPTARHADERDPVPEIRRDHFEEAMKSARRSCSDNDIRKYELFVQTLQQSRGFGS
;
A
#
# COMPACT_ATOMS: atom_id res chain seq x y z
N MET A 1 -14.56 -17.37 46.91
CA MET A 1 -14.27 -17.17 45.46
C MET A 1 -13.85 -15.71 45.23
N LYS A 2 -12.54 -15.41 45.28
CA LYS A 2 -12.02 -14.03 45.21
C LYS A 2 -11.88 -13.60 43.75
N ARG A 3 -12.70 -12.64 43.30
CA ARG A 3 -12.68 -12.17 41.92
C ARG A 3 -11.53 -11.16 41.73
N ILE A 4 -10.42 -11.63 41.19
CA ILE A 4 -9.29 -10.79 40.78
C ILE A 4 -9.75 -9.95 39.57
N ARG A 5 -10.17 -8.70 39.79
CA ARG A 5 -10.31 -7.72 38.69
C ARG A 5 -9.02 -6.90 38.61
N GLY A 6 -7.97 -7.50 38.06
CA GLY A 6 -6.85 -6.71 37.55
C GLY A 6 -7.37 -5.78 36.46
N LYS A 7 -7.11 -4.46 36.58
CA LYS A 7 -7.38 -3.51 35.51
C LYS A 7 -6.51 -3.91 34.32
N LYS A 8 -7.08 -4.63 33.35
CA LYS A 8 -6.37 -4.96 32.11
C LYS A 8 -6.45 -3.72 31.21
N ASN A 9 -5.31 -3.15 30.85
CA ASN A 9 -5.19 -2.08 29.86
C ASN A 9 -5.40 -2.69 28.46
N VAL A 10 -6.64 -3.00 28.11
CA VAL A 10 -7.00 -3.57 26.80
C VAL A 10 -7.66 -2.49 25.96
N PHE A 11 -7.15 -2.28 24.75
CA PHE A 11 -7.76 -1.41 23.75
C PHE A 11 -8.35 -2.28 22.64
N LEU A 12 -9.63 -2.08 22.32
CA LEU A 12 -10.33 -2.86 21.30
C LEU A 12 -10.51 -2.01 20.03
N ILE A 13 -10.08 -2.56 18.89
CA ILE A 13 -10.23 -1.95 17.56
C ILE A 13 -10.99 -2.92 16.68
N GLY A 14 -11.99 -2.43 15.97
CA GLY A 14 -12.70 -3.16 14.92
C GLY A 14 -12.62 -2.41 13.60
N ALA A 15 -12.66 -3.13 12.49
CA ALA A 15 -12.69 -2.58 11.14
C ALA A 15 -13.82 -3.24 10.35
N THR A 16 -14.51 -2.47 9.51
CA THR A 16 -15.59 -2.97 8.65
C THR A 16 -15.70 -2.16 7.37
N ASN A 17 -15.97 -2.85 6.26
CA ASN A 17 -16.29 -2.26 4.96
C ASN A 17 -17.80 -2.17 4.73
N ARG A 18 -18.62 -2.50 5.73
CA ARG A 18 -20.09 -2.45 5.66
C ARG A 18 -20.62 -1.74 6.90
N PRO A 19 -20.55 -0.40 6.95
CA PRO A 19 -20.93 0.34 8.13
C PRO A 19 -22.47 0.48 8.28
N ASP A 20 -23.21 0.24 7.20
CA ASP A 20 -24.66 0.20 7.10
C ASP A 20 -25.30 -0.96 7.87
N ILE A 21 -24.60 -2.08 8.03
CA ILE A 21 -25.10 -3.28 8.72
C ILE A 21 -24.59 -3.42 10.17
N ILE A 22 -23.89 -2.42 10.70
CA ILE A 22 -23.40 -2.46 12.09
C ILE A 22 -24.58 -2.40 13.05
N ASP A 23 -24.66 -3.34 13.99
CA ASP A 23 -25.66 -3.28 15.06
C ASP A 23 -25.45 -2.03 15.92
N SER A 24 -26.47 -1.17 15.95
CA SER A 24 -26.54 0.04 16.78
C SER A 24 -26.25 -0.22 18.26
N SER A 25 -26.50 -1.44 18.75
CA SER A 25 -26.16 -1.81 20.11
C SER A 25 -24.65 -1.66 20.34
N LEU A 26 -23.79 -2.11 19.42
CA LEU A 26 -22.34 -2.06 19.54
C LEU A 26 -21.77 -0.64 19.69
N LEU A 27 -22.49 0.37 19.21
CA LEU A 27 -22.09 1.78 19.26
C LEU A 27 -22.50 2.49 20.58
N ARG A 28 -23.19 1.79 21.49
CA ARG A 28 -23.56 2.36 22.79
C ARG A 28 -22.35 2.60 23.69
N PRO A 29 -22.45 3.54 24.66
CA PRO A 29 -21.41 3.77 25.65
C PRO A 29 -20.94 2.47 26.34
N ASN A 30 -19.64 2.37 26.62
CA ASN A 30 -18.92 1.19 27.14
C ASN A 30 -18.67 0.03 26.15
N ARG A 31 -19.02 0.17 24.87
CA ARG A 31 -18.63 -0.75 23.79
C ARG A 31 -17.72 -0.05 22.76
N PHE A 32 -18.08 -0.02 21.48
CA PHE A 32 -17.37 0.74 20.45
C PHE A 32 -17.81 2.20 20.49
N SER A 33 -17.25 2.95 21.43
CA SER A 33 -17.60 4.35 21.68
C SER A 33 -17.10 5.32 20.61
N LYS A 34 -16.02 4.99 19.90
CA LYS A 34 -15.43 5.81 18.84
C LYS A 34 -15.57 5.11 17.50
N LEU A 35 -16.17 5.81 16.55
CA LEU A 35 -16.20 5.43 15.14
C LEU A 35 -15.31 6.42 14.39
N ILE A 36 -14.34 5.88 13.65
CA ILE A 36 -13.36 6.66 12.87
C ILE A 36 -13.54 6.26 11.42
N TYR A 37 -13.76 7.26 10.56
CA TYR A 37 -13.79 7.05 9.12
C TYR A 37 -12.38 7.17 8.54
N VAL A 38 -12.00 6.22 7.70
CA VAL A 38 -10.72 6.20 6.99
C VAL A 38 -11.02 6.41 5.50
N PRO A 39 -10.82 7.63 4.95
CA PRO A 39 -11.09 7.91 3.55
C PRO A 39 -10.02 7.32 2.62
N LEU A 40 -10.31 7.33 1.32
CA LEU A 40 -9.28 7.12 0.31
C LEU A 40 -8.19 8.20 0.38
N PRO A 41 -6.94 7.88 0.01
CA PRO A 41 -5.82 8.80 0.13
C PRO A 41 -5.94 9.99 -0.84
N ASP A 42 -5.72 11.19 -0.30
CA ASP A 42 -5.54 12.41 -1.09
C ASP A 42 -4.19 12.41 -1.82
N GLY A 43 -3.93 13.40 -2.69
CA GLY A 43 -2.69 13.44 -3.48
C GLY A 43 -1.42 13.35 -2.62
N LYS A 44 -1.37 14.07 -1.50
CA LYS A 44 -0.22 14.07 -0.58
C LYS A 44 -0.07 12.73 0.15
N SER A 45 -1.18 12.13 0.56
CA SER A 45 -1.19 10.80 1.19
C SER A 45 -0.75 9.72 0.20
N ARG A 46 -1.15 9.79 -1.08
CA ARG A 46 -0.69 8.86 -2.12
C ARG A 46 0.83 8.91 -2.30
N VAL A 47 1.42 10.10 -2.36
CA VAL A 47 2.89 10.25 -2.39
C VAL A 47 3.53 9.62 -1.14
N SER A 48 2.93 9.85 0.03
CA SER A 48 3.45 9.32 1.29
C SER A 48 3.36 7.79 1.36
N ILE A 49 2.28 7.21 0.83
CA ILE A 49 2.10 5.76 0.70
C ILE A 49 3.14 5.18 -0.25
N LEU A 50 3.33 5.75 -1.44
CA LEU A 50 4.34 5.31 -2.41
C LEU A 50 5.75 5.37 -1.80
N LYS A 51 6.10 6.48 -1.13
CA LYS A 51 7.38 6.60 -0.41
C LYS A 51 7.54 5.57 0.70
N SER A 52 6.46 5.26 1.43
CA SER A 52 6.49 4.26 2.50
C SER A 52 6.65 2.84 1.94
N ALA A 53 5.94 2.51 0.86
CA ALA A 53 6.02 1.23 0.18
C ALA A 53 7.43 0.99 -0.38
N LEU A 54 8.07 2.03 -0.93
CA LEU A 54 9.40 1.97 -1.54
C LEU A 54 10.55 2.28 -0.58
N ARG A 55 10.29 2.50 0.72
CA ARG A 55 11.28 3.00 1.69
C ARG A 55 12.56 2.14 1.78
N LYS A 56 12.45 0.84 1.52
CA LYS A 56 13.55 -0.12 1.58
C LYS A 56 13.93 -0.68 0.20
N SER A 57 13.39 -0.10 -0.86
CA SER A 57 13.60 -0.57 -2.22
C SER A 57 14.60 0.34 -2.95
N PRO A 58 15.49 -0.21 -3.78
CA PRO A 58 16.37 0.59 -4.64
C PRO A 58 15.54 1.17 -5.78
N VAL A 59 15.26 2.47 -5.76
CA VAL A 59 14.48 3.16 -6.79
C VAL A 59 15.39 4.12 -7.54
N ALA A 60 15.35 4.04 -8.87
CA ALA A 60 16.15 4.89 -9.74
C ALA A 60 15.68 6.36 -9.69
N LYS A 61 16.61 7.28 -9.96
CA LYS A 61 16.39 8.74 -9.83
C LYS A 61 15.39 9.31 -10.86
N ASP A 62 15.11 8.57 -11.91
CA ASP A 62 14.18 8.90 -12.99
C ASP A 62 12.70 8.64 -12.62
N VAL A 63 12.44 8.00 -11.47
CA VAL A 63 11.08 7.71 -10.99
C VAL A 63 10.49 8.92 -10.26
N ASP A 64 9.48 9.55 -10.87
CA ASP A 64 8.72 10.63 -10.25
C ASP A 64 7.45 10.11 -9.52
N LEU A 65 7.56 10.02 -8.19
CA LEU A 65 6.45 9.62 -7.32
C LEU A 65 5.31 10.65 -7.26
N GLN A 66 5.56 11.93 -7.56
CA GLN A 66 4.50 12.95 -7.62
C GLN A 66 3.63 12.73 -8.86
N LEU A 67 4.26 12.45 -10.00
CA LEU A 67 3.56 12.13 -11.23
C LEU A 67 2.71 10.85 -11.07
N LEU A 68 3.27 9.80 -10.47
CA LEU A 68 2.54 8.57 -10.13
C LEU A 68 1.33 8.84 -9.22
N ALA A 69 1.48 9.69 -8.19
CA ALA A 69 0.38 10.06 -7.32
C ALA A 69 -0.72 10.87 -8.06
N ASN A 70 -0.38 11.64 -9.08
CA ASN A 70 -1.35 12.42 -9.86
C ASN A 70 -2.21 11.53 -10.75
N VAL A 71 -1.64 10.51 -11.38
CA VAL A 71 -2.36 9.59 -12.29
C VAL A 71 -3.16 8.52 -11.56
N THR A 72 -2.84 8.22 -10.30
CA THR A 72 -3.51 7.19 -9.46
C THR A 72 -4.66 7.75 -8.61
N LYS A 73 -5.43 8.71 -9.14
CA LYS A 73 -6.58 9.27 -8.40
C LYS A 73 -7.64 8.19 -8.16
N GLY A 74 -8.08 8.06 -6.91
CA GLY A 74 -9.11 7.09 -6.51
C GLY A 74 -8.58 5.68 -6.25
N PHE A 75 -7.26 5.48 -6.26
CA PHE A 75 -6.62 4.24 -5.84
C PHE A 75 -6.62 4.13 -4.31
N SER A 76 -6.82 2.91 -3.81
CA SER A 76 -6.65 2.60 -2.40
C SER A 76 -5.16 2.51 -2.03
N GLY A 77 -4.84 2.50 -0.74
CA GLY A 77 -3.46 2.24 -0.29
C GLY A 77 -2.94 0.85 -0.70
N ALA A 78 -3.83 -0.13 -0.82
CA ALA A 78 -3.49 -1.46 -1.31
C ALA A 78 -3.13 -1.42 -2.80
N ASP A 79 -3.95 -0.75 -3.61
CA ASP A 79 -3.73 -0.64 -5.06
C ASP A 79 -2.38 0.05 -5.37
N LEU A 80 -2.01 1.08 -4.60
CA LEU A 80 -0.70 1.75 -4.73
C LEU A 80 0.47 0.85 -4.33
N THR A 81 0.27 0.00 -3.31
CA THR A 81 1.29 -0.95 -2.86
C THR A 81 1.47 -2.05 -3.89
N GLU A 82 0.39 -2.52 -4.50
CA GLU A 82 0.39 -3.51 -5.57
C GLU A 82 1.15 -3.00 -6.80
N ILE A 83 0.97 -1.74 -7.20
CA ILE A 83 1.77 -1.11 -8.26
C ILE A 83 3.27 -1.16 -7.92
N CYS A 84 3.64 -0.84 -6.69
CA CYS A 84 5.04 -0.87 -6.26
C CYS A 84 5.61 -2.30 -6.26
N GLN A 85 4.81 -3.28 -5.85
CA GLN A 85 5.19 -4.69 -5.87
C GLN A 85 5.36 -5.20 -7.31
N GLY A 86 4.40 -4.90 -8.19
CA GLY A 86 4.49 -5.27 -9.61
C GLY A 86 5.72 -4.67 -10.29
N ALA A 87 6.04 -3.41 -10.04
CA ALA A 87 7.25 -2.78 -10.57
C ALA A 87 8.53 -3.48 -10.06
N CYS A 88 8.55 -3.88 -8.78
CA CYS A 88 9.65 -4.63 -8.19
C CYS A 88 9.80 -6.01 -8.83
N GLU A 89 8.71 -6.75 -9.02
CA GLU A 89 8.72 -8.06 -9.66
C GLU A 89 9.22 -8.01 -11.11
N ILE A 90 8.84 -6.98 -11.86
CA ILE A 90 9.31 -6.74 -13.22
C ILE A 90 10.81 -6.47 -13.23
N ALA A 91 11.31 -5.63 -12.31
CA ALA A 91 12.74 -5.35 -12.17
C ALA A 91 13.55 -6.62 -11.84
N ILE A 92 13.05 -7.44 -10.91
CA ILE A 92 13.68 -8.71 -10.54
C ILE A 92 13.71 -9.67 -11.74
N ARG A 93 12.60 -9.77 -12.48
CA ARG A 93 12.52 -10.62 -13.67
C ARG A 93 13.54 -10.22 -14.73
N GLU A 94 13.66 -8.91 -14.99
CA GLU A 94 14.64 -8.38 -15.94
C GLU A 94 16.08 -8.71 -15.50
N SER A 95 16.41 -8.53 -14.22
CA SER A 95 17.74 -8.87 -13.69
C SER A 95 18.08 -10.34 -13.90
N ILE A 96 17.15 -11.24 -13.55
CA ILE A 96 17.34 -12.69 -13.72
C ILE A 96 17.54 -13.05 -15.20
N GLU A 97 16.75 -12.46 -16.10
CA GLU A 97 16.90 -12.70 -17.54
C GLU A 97 18.26 -12.22 -18.07
N GLN A 98 18.75 -11.06 -17.61
CA GLN A 98 20.08 -10.54 -17.97
C GLN A 98 21.21 -11.45 -17.48
N ASP A 99 21.11 -11.98 -16.26
CA ASP A 99 22.09 -12.91 -15.70
C ASP A 99 22.15 -14.21 -16.50
N ILE A 100 20.99 -14.78 -16.85
CA ILE A 100 20.91 -16.00 -17.68
C ILE A 100 21.54 -15.77 -19.07
N VAL A 101 21.33 -14.60 -19.69
CA VAL A 101 21.94 -14.28 -20.99
C VAL A 101 23.45 -14.12 -20.86
N ARG A 102 23.93 -13.44 -19.81
CA ARG A 102 25.36 -13.27 -19.53
C ARG A 102 26.08 -14.61 -19.31
N GLU A 103 25.42 -15.57 -18.68
CA GLU A 103 25.95 -16.93 -18.49
C GLU A 103 26.02 -17.75 -19.78
N ARG A 104 25.17 -17.46 -20.76
CA ARG A 104 25.10 -18.19 -22.04
C ARG A 104 26.12 -17.72 -23.08
N GLU A 105 26.64 -16.50 -22.96
CA GLU A 105 27.72 -16.03 -23.83
C GLU A 105 29.03 -16.76 -23.47
N PRO A 106 29.63 -17.55 -24.37
CA PRO A 106 30.86 -18.26 -24.08
C PRO A 106 32.00 -17.27 -23.88
N GLN A 107 32.57 -17.22 -22.68
CA GLN A 107 33.78 -16.46 -22.39
C GLN A 107 34.97 -17.07 -23.14
N CYS A 108 35.24 -16.59 -24.35
CA CYS A 108 36.56 -16.70 -24.96
C CYS A 108 37.53 -15.82 -24.14
N HIS A 109 38.33 -16.48 -23.30
CA HIS A 109 39.42 -15.93 -22.47
C HIS A 109 39.05 -15.09 -21.24
N ARG A 110 38.94 -15.77 -20.08
CA ARG A 110 39.65 -15.29 -18.88
C ARG A 110 40.10 -16.45 -17.98
N PRO A 111 41.36 -16.45 -17.49
CA PRO A 111 41.86 -17.51 -16.63
C PRO A 111 41.24 -17.42 -15.24
N THR A 112 41.14 -18.59 -14.63
CA THR A 112 40.67 -18.89 -13.27
C THR A 112 41.13 -17.88 -12.23
N ALA A 113 40.20 -17.06 -11.73
CA ALA A 113 40.30 -16.44 -10.42
C ALA A 113 38.90 -16.41 -9.81
N ARG A 114 38.67 -17.28 -8.82
CA ARG A 114 37.52 -17.20 -7.93
C ARG A 114 37.67 -15.93 -7.10
N HIS A 115 37.19 -14.79 -7.59
CA HIS A 115 36.95 -13.61 -6.75
C HIS A 115 35.50 -13.63 -6.29
N ALA A 116 35.28 -14.21 -5.13
CA ALA A 116 33.98 -14.31 -4.46
C ALA A 116 33.53 -12.99 -3.79
N ASP A 117 33.89 -11.83 -4.34
CA ASP A 117 33.65 -10.52 -3.70
C ASP A 117 33.29 -9.40 -4.69
N GLU A 118 33.00 -9.72 -5.95
CA GLU A 118 32.43 -8.75 -6.88
C GLU A 118 30.93 -8.66 -6.58
N ARG A 119 30.54 -7.67 -5.74
CA ARG A 119 29.15 -7.42 -5.38
C ARG A 119 28.35 -7.19 -6.66
N ASP A 120 27.45 -8.12 -6.98
CA ASP A 120 26.46 -7.95 -8.02
C ASP A 120 25.70 -6.63 -7.76
N PRO A 121 25.72 -5.65 -8.68
CA PRO A 121 25.06 -4.38 -8.48
C PRO A 121 23.56 -4.61 -8.29
N VAL A 122 23.03 -4.14 -7.15
CA VAL A 122 21.60 -4.27 -6.86
C VAL A 122 20.80 -3.59 -7.98
N PRO A 123 19.89 -4.31 -8.69
CA PRO A 123 19.08 -3.71 -9.74
C PRO A 123 18.14 -2.67 -9.14
N GLU A 124 18.11 -1.48 -9.75
CA GLU A 124 17.21 -0.40 -9.35
C GLU A 124 15.87 -0.52 -10.09
N ILE A 125 14.77 -0.20 -9.40
CA ILE A 125 13.44 -0.09 -10.00
C ILE A 125 13.39 1.21 -10.79
N ARG A 126 13.21 1.08 -12.11
CA ARG A 126 13.20 2.18 -13.09
C ARG A 126 11.79 2.63 -13.42
N ARG A 127 11.71 3.77 -14.12
CA ARG A 127 10.45 4.29 -14.64
C ARG A 127 9.68 3.27 -15.50
N ASP A 128 10.39 2.55 -16.36
CA ASP A 128 9.78 1.58 -17.30
C ASP A 128 9.05 0.45 -16.57
N HIS A 129 9.58 0.01 -15.41
CA HIS A 129 8.93 -1.00 -14.57
C HIS A 129 7.60 -0.50 -14.00
N PHE A 130 7.52 0.77 -13.61
CA PHE A 130 6.27 1.38 -13.16
C PHE A 130 5.29 1.58 -14.31
N GLU A 131 5.76 1.94 -15.50
CA GLU A 131 4.89 2.07 -16.69
C GLU A 131 4.25 0.72 -17.05
N GLU A 132 5.00 -0.37 -16.97
CA GLU A 132 4.49 -1.72 -17.20
C GLU A 132 3.54 -2.18 -16.09
N ALA A 133 3.89 -1.95 -14.81
CA ALA A 133 3.03 -2.26 -13.67
C ALA A 133 1.70 -1.49 -13.71
N MET A 134 1.71 -0.25 -14.23
CA MET A 134 0.50 0.56 -14.38
C MET A 134 -0.48 0.03 -15.42
N LYS A 135 -0.04 -0.81 -16.38
CA LYS A 135 -0.94 -1.41 -17.38
C LYS A 135 -1.88 -2.45 -16.77
N SER A 136 -1.43 -3.19 -15.76
CA SER A 136 -2.23 -4.17 -15.03
C SER A 136 -3.01 -3.56 -13.86
N ALA A 137 -2.62 -2.35 -13.41
CA ALA A 137 -3.20 -1.69 -12.25
C ALA A 137 -4.68 -1.29 -12.46
N ARG A 138 -5.53 -1.63 -11.49
CA ARG A 138 -6.96 -1.28 -11.47
C ARG A 138 -7.38 -0.81 -10.09
N ARG A 139 -8.34 0.11 -10.05
CA ARG A 139 -8.95 0.57 -8.79
C ARG A 139 -9.77 -0.54 -8.16
N SER A 140 -9.52 -0.84 -6.89
CA SER A 140 -10.34 -1.80 -6.13
C SER A 140 -11.68 -1.21 -5.68
N CYS A 141 -11.75 0.11 -5.50
CA CYS A 141 -12.94 0.82 -5.01
C CYS A 141 -13.63 1.62 -6.14
N SER A 142 -14.90 1.27 -6.38
CA SER A 142 -15.75 1.94 -7.39
C SER A 142 -16.19 3.34 -6.94
N ASP A 143 -16.52 4.21 -7.90
CA ASP A 143 -17.02 5.56 -7.59
C ASP A 143 -18.36 5.53 -6.84
N ASN A 144 -19.19 4.50 -7.09
CA ASN A 144 -20.44 4.30 -6.38
C ASN A 144 -20.21 3.98 -4.91
N ASP A 145 -19.20 3.16 -4.60
CA ASP A 145 -18.87 2.82 -3.21
C ASP A 145 -18.32 4.03 -2.47
N ILE A 146 -17.45 4.81 -3.12
CA ILE A 146 -16.90 6.06 -2.56
C ILE A 146 -18.04 7.00 -2.15
N ARG A 147 -19.00 7.24 -3.05
CA ARG A 147 -20.17 8.09 -2.78
C ARG A 147 -21.01 7.58 -1.62
N LYS A 148 -21.23 6.26 -1.53
CA LYS A 148 -21.96 5.65 -0.41
C LYS A 148 -21.27 5.93 0.92
N TYR A 149 -19.95 5.78 0.98
CA TYR A 149 -19.19 6.06 2.21
C TYR A 149 -19.20 7.55 2.57
N GLU A 150 -19.07 8.46 1.60
CA GLU A 150 -19.14 9.90 1.84
C GLU A 150 -20.49 10.31 2.43
N LEU A 151 -21.60 9.81 1.86
CA LEU A 151 -22.96 10.05 2.36
C LEU A 151 -23.16 9.50 3.79
N PHE A 152 -22.65 8.30 4.05
CA PHE A 152 -22.71 7.69 5.37
C PHE A 152 -22.02 8.57 6.44
N VAL A 153 -20.84 9.12 6.12
CA VAL A 153 -20.07 9.98 7.02
C VAL A 153 -20.79 11.31 7.29
N GLN A 154 -21.39 11.92 6.26
CA GLN A 154 -22.19 13.14 6.43
C GLN A 154 -23.37 12.92 7.39
N THR A 155 -24.07 11.79 7.24
CA THR A 155 -25.22 11.42 8.08
C THR A 155 -24.78 11.19 9.53
N LEU A 156 -23.64 10.53 9.75
CA LEU A 156 -23.06 10.32 11.07
C LEU A 156 -22.69 11.63 11.77
N GLN A 157 -22.10 12.59 11.05
CA GLN A 157 -21.75 13.88 11.62
C GLN A 157 -22.99 14.69 12.03
N GLN A 158 -24.07 14.63 11.24
CA GLN A 158 -25.34 15.26 11.58
C GLN A 158 -25.98 14.64 12.82
N SER A 159 -25.96 13.30 12.95
CA SER A 159 -26.49 12.60 14.13
C SER A 159 -25.75 12.90 15.44
N ARG A 160 -24.48 13.30 15.35
CA ARG A 160 -23.64 13.70 16.50
C ARG A 160 -23.74 15.20 16.83
N GLY A 161 -24.54 15.96 16.10
CA GLY A 161 -24.74 17.41 16.26
C GLY A 161 -25.68 17.85 17.39
N PHE A 162 -26.17 16.94 18.24
CA PHE A 162 -26.97 17.30 19.42
C PHE A 162 -26.30 16.78 20.70
N GLY A 163 -25.56 17.68 21.34
CA GLY A 163 -24.86 17.42 22.59
C GLY A 163 -24.02 18.61 23.01
N SER A 164 -24.64 19.80 23.04
CA SER A 164 -24.22 20.94 23.86
C SER A 164 -24.99 20.92 25.17
#